data_AF-A0A7J6IYK4-F1
#
_entry.id   AF-A0A7J6IYK4-F1
#
_cell.length_a   1.000
_cell.length_b   1.000
_cell.length_c   1.000
_cell.angle_alpha   90.00
_cell.angle_beta   90.00
_cell.angle_gamma   90.00
#
_symmetry.space_group_name_H-M   'P 1'
#
loop_
_entity.id
_entity.type
_entity.pdbx_description
1 polymer ?
#
loop_
_entity_poly.entity_id
_entity_poly.type
_entity_poly.pdbx_seq_one_letter_code
_entity_poly.pdbx_strand_id
1 'polypeptide(L)'
;MASIRSIAATALLLVSAAQAHFKLNSPPTIGFSDDNEGSAPCGSFTPDFTKDNVTDFHVSGEAISLLLAHPQANWLFRGTLDQTAASNWKQLFPIVQQKGLGDFCEPSVTAPASWVGKKGVLSVVADGPDGLLYQCSAVNFVEGTGTQPASCKNATSVSASFATDSKLTALVANGTGAAISVGGLMVLAGAVIVGFIFVLQNTLSRLLLRNTCALAYIYLEPSVITTRTEACCFSDTFVRLRAISKEEPKPFEACSDQPALQA
;
A
#
# COMPACT_ATOMS: atom_id res chain seq x y z
N MET A 1 45.64 -5.16 -23.57
CA MET A 1 45.97 -5.96 -22.38
C MET A 1 45.58 -5.13 -21.16
N ALA A 2 44.34 -5.29 -20.66
CA ALA A 2 43.88 -4.58 -19.47
C ALA A 2 44.52 -5.23 -18.24
N SER A 3 45.15 -4.41 -17.39
CA SER A 3 45.88 -4.88 -16.21
C SER A 3 44.94 -5.62 -15.26
N ILE A 4 45.30 -6.86 -14.91
CA ILE A 4 44.56 -7.73 -13.97
C ILE A 4 44.38 -7.05 -12.60
N ARG A 5 45.20 -6.04 -12.29
CA ARG A 5 45.08 -5.23 -11.06
C ARG A 5 43.88 -4.28 -11.03
N SER A 6 43.28 -3.92 -12.18
CA SER A 6 42.12 -3.03 -12.23
C SER A 6 40.77 -3.74 -12.09
N ILE A 7 40.73 -5.07 -12.22
CA ILE A 7 39.47 -5.84 -12.11
C ILE A 7 39.14 -6.17 -10.64
N ALA A 8 40.15 -6.33 -9.79
CA ALA A 8 39.96 -6.60 -8.35
C ALA A 8 39.39 -5.41 -7.55
N ALA A 9 39.57 -4.17 -8.03
CA ALA A 9 39.07 -2.97 -7.34
C ALA A 9 37.58 -2.69 -7.59
N THR A 10 37.01 -3.17 -8.70
CA THR A 10 35.60 -2.93 -9.05
C THR A 10 34.65 -3.97 -8.45
N ALA A 11 35.15 -5.17 -8.13
CA ALA A 11 34.34 -6.25 -7.55
C ALA A 11 34.04 -6.08 -6.04
N LEU A 12 34.72 -5.15 -5.34
CA LEU A 12 34.53 -4.92 -3.90
C LEU A 12 33.45 -3.86 -3.58
N LEU A 13 32.81 -3.27 -4.60
CA LEU A 13 31.75 -2.27 -4.43
C LEU A 13 30.33 -2.84 -4.46
N LEU A 14 30.16 -4.18 -4.52
CA LEU A 14 28.86 -4.85 -4.38
C LEU A 14 28.54 -5.25 -2.91
N VAL A 15 29.17 -4.58 -1.93
CA VAL A 15 28.89 -4.82 -0.52
C VAL A 15 27.55 -4.19 -0.14
N SER A 16 26.59 -5.08 0.11
CA SER A 16 25.33 -4.92 0.81
C SER A 16 24.41 -3.80 0.32
N ALA A 17 23.44 -4.18 -0.52
CA ALA A 17 22.09 -3.69 -0.28
C ALA A 17 21.67 -4.25 1.10
N ALA A 18 22.12 -3.60 2.17
CA ALA A 18 21.61 -3.86 3.50
C ALA A 18 20.12 -3.50 3.41
N GLN A 19 19.27 -4.51 3.38
CA GLN A 19 17.85 -4.37 3.62
C GLN A 19 17.72 -3.72 5.00
N ALA A 20 17.48 -2.41 5.02
CA ALA A 20 17.61 -1.56 6.20
C ALA A 20 16.25 -1.33 6.87
N HIS A 21 15.47 -2.39 6.97
CA HIS A 21 14.15 -2.47 7.59
C HIS A 21 14.11 -2.10 9.08
N PHE A 22 12.93 -2.11 9.69
CA PHE A 22 12.79 -1.91 11.12
C PHE A 22 12.29 -3.15 11.84
N LYS A 23 12.40 -3.19 13.16
CA LYS A 23 11.84 -4.26 13.99
C LYS A 23 11.02 -3.67 15.11
N LEU A 24 9.78 -4.14 15.26
CA LEU A 24 8.97 -3.89 16.44
C LEU A 24 9.35 -4.90 17.55
N ASN A 25 10.06 -4.41 18.56
CA ASN A 25 10.55 -5.23 19.68
C ASN A 25 9.51 -5.36 20.80
N SER A 26 8.78 -4.27 21.10
CA SER A 26 7.73 -4.25 22.12
C SER A 26 6.64 -3.25 21.75
N PRO A 27 5.34 -3.59 21.86
CA PRO A 27 4.83 -4.92 22.20
C PRO A 27 5.22 -5.97 21.14
N PRO A 28 5.19 -7.28 21.45
CA PRO A 28 5.54 -8.33 20.50
C PRO A 28 4.74 -8.22 19.21
N THR A 29 5.42 -8.34 18.06
CA THR A 29 4.76 -8.36 16.75
C THR A 29 4.00 -9.67 16.52
N ILE A 30 2.91 -9.63 15.75
CA ILE A 30 2.19 -10.83 15.27
C ILE A 30 3.04 -11.67 14.30
N GLY A 31 4.07 -11.06 13.72
CA GLY A 31 5.03 -11.72 12.83
C GLY A 31 6.03 -10.73 12.28
N PHE A 32 7.12 -11.24 11.70
CA PHE A 32 8.15 -10.41 11.07
C PHE A 32 8.70 -11.11 9.83
N SER A 33 8.75 -10.38 8.73
CA SER A 33 9.37 -10.79 7.47
C SER A 33 9.95 -9.56 6.81
N ASP A 34 11.28 -9.53 6.73
CA ASP A 34 12.04 -8.40 6.19
C ASP A 34 11.57 -8.04 4.78
N ASP A 35 11.43 -9.04 3.91
CA ASP A 35 11.03 -8.86 2.52
C ASP A 35 9.59 -8.35 2.35
N ASN A 36 8.73 -8.53 3.36
CA ASN A 36 7.31 -8.23 3.26
C ASN A 36 6.90 -7.00 4.08
N GLU A 37 7.83 -6.32 4.74
CA GLU A 37 7.52 -5.13 5.56
C GLU A 37 6.79 -4.04 4.77
N GLY A 38 7.05 -3.91 3.46
CA GLY A 38 6.34 -2.96 2.59
C GLY A 38 4.86 -3.31 2.32
N SER A 39 4.39 -4.49 2.75
CA SER A 39 3.03 -4.97 2.51
C SER A 39 2.07 -4.50 3.61
N ALA A 40 1.25 -3.50 3.32
CA ALA A 40 0.21 -3.03 4.23
C ALA A 40 -0.86 -4.12 4.54
N PRO A 41 -1.52 -4.07 5.72
CA PRO A 41 -1.32 -3.10 6.80
C PRO A 41 -0.29 -3.54 7.86
N CYS A 42 0.18 -4.79 7.79
CA CYS A 42 0.91 -5.46 8.88
C CYS A 42 2.09 -6.32 8.38
N GLY A 43 2.73 -5.93 7.28
CA GLY A 43 3.89 -6.63 6.73
C GLY A 43 3.55 -8.01 6.18
N SER A 44 2.40 -8.16 5.51
CA SER A 44 1.77 -9.41 5.04
C SER A 44 1.21 -10.37 6.11
N PHE A 45 1.32 -10.05 7.39
CA PHE A 45 0.71 -10.85 8.46
C PHE A 45 -0.75 -10.44 8.71
N THR A 46 -1.60 -11.43 9.00
CA THR A 46 -3.01 -11.22 9.36
C THR A 46 -3.19 -11.48 10.85
N PRO A 47 -3.74 -10.53 11.63
CA PRO A 47 -4.00 -10.76 13.05
C PRO A 47 -4.96 -11.94 13.29
N ASP A 48 -4.61 -12.82 14.21
CA ASP A 48 -5.43 -13.94 14.69
C ASP A 48 -5.40 -13.97 16.22
N PHE A 49 -6.42 -13.35 16.86
CA PHE A 49 -6.53 -13.25 18.32
C PHE A 49 -6.76 -14.58 19.05
N THR A 50 -6.78 -15.70 18.33
CA THR A 50 -6.81 -17.06 18.90
C THR A 50 -5.43 -17.72 18.94
N LYS A 51 -4.46 -17.22 18.15
CA LYS A 51 -3.10 -17.79 18.04
C LYS A 51 -2.00 -16.79 18.39
N ASP A 52 -2.22 -15.52 18.08
CA ASP A 52 -1.24 -14.47 18.30
C ASP A 52 -1.02 -14.22 19.79
N ASN A 53 0.19 -13.76 20.11
CA ASN A 53 0.51 -13.30 21.46
C ASN A 53 -0.19 -11.96 21.73
N VAL A 54 -1.39 -12.01 22.30
CA VAL A 54 -2.15 -10.83 22.68
C VAL A 54 -1.62 -10.29 24.00
N THR A 55 -0.95 -9.14 23.95
CA THR A 55 -0.36 -8.48 25.13
C THR A 55 -1.19 -7.29 25.57
N ASP A 56 -1.09 -6.92 26.84
CA ASP A 56 -1.80 -5.76 27.35
C ASP A 56 -1.14 -4.46 26.85
N PHE A 57 -1.96 -3.50 26.46
CA PHE A 57 -1.56 -2.15 26.07
C PHE A 57 -2.30 -1.15 26.96
N HIS A 58 -1.58 -0.47 27.82
CA HIS A 58 -2.15 0.46 28.79
C HIS A 58 -2.54 1.79 28.11
N VAL A 59 -3.83 2.13 28.12
CA VAL A 59 -4.36 3.25 27.33
C VAL A 59 -3.81 4.63 27.76
N SER A 60 -3.37 4.79 29.01
CA SER A 60 -2.84 6.06 29.52
C SER A 60 -1.35 6.25 29.24
N GLY A 61 -0.73 5.33 28.49
CA GLY A 61 0.66 5.38 28.09
C GLY A 61 1.29 3.99 28.14
N GLU A 62 1.79 3.52 27.01
CA GLU A 62 2.53 2.27 26.88
C GLU A 62 3.83 2.51 26.13
N ALA A 63 4.89 1.80 26.53
CA ALA A 63 6.20 1.95 25.90
C ALA A 63 6.30 1.12 24.62
N ILE A 64 6.69 1.76 23.51
CA ILE A 64 6.95 1.08 22.24
C ILE A 64 8.45 1.09 21.95
N SER A 65 9.02 -0.11 21.78
CA SER A 65 10.45 -0.30 21.49
C SER A 65 10.63 -0.80 20.06
N LEU A 66 11.52 -0.13 19.34
CA LEU A 66 11.81 -0.34 17.93
C LEU A 66 13.32 -0.48 17.71
N LEU A 67 13.72 -1.12 16.62
CA LEU A 67 15.07 -1.05 16.06
C LEU A 67 14.96 -0.53 14.63
N LEU A 68 15.72 0.50 14.29
CA LEU A 68 15.80 1.02 12.92
C LEU A 68 17.16 0.70 12.30
N ALA A 69 17.16 0.07 11.12
CA ALA A 69 18.38 -0.16 10.35
C ALA A 69 18.64 0.90 9.24
N HIS A 70 17.71 1.83 9.03
CA HIS A 70 17.96 3.04 8.21
C HIS A 70 18.61 4.18 9.01
N PRO A 71 19.38 5.07 8.35
CA PRO A 71 19.92 6.27 8.99
C PRO A 71 18.85 7.24 9.52
N GLN A 72 17.63 7.19 8.99
CA GLN A 72 16.52 8.04 9.37
C GLN A 72 15.19 7.40 8.96
N ALA A 73 14.15 7.57 9.78
CA ALA A 73 12.77 7.27 9.41
C ALA A 73 11.80 8.19 10.19
N ASN A 74 10.59 8.36 9.65
CA ASN A 74 9.48 8.95 10.38
C ASN A 74 8.57 7.82 10.89
N TRP A 75 8.10 7.93 12.13
CA TRP A 75 7.27 6.93 12.79
C TRP A 75 5.82 7.40 12.90
N LEU A 76 4.91 6.52 12.51
CA LEU A 76 3.50 6.61 12.86
C LEU A 76 3.15 5.47 13.82
N PHE A 77 2.65 5.86 14.98
CA PHE A 77 2.01 4.95 15.94
C PHE A 77 0.51 5.07 15.77
N ARG A 78 -0.14 3.98 15.34
CA ARG A 78 -1.60 3.95 15.13
C ARG A 78 -2.20 2.67 15.70
N GLY A 79 -3.50 2.70 15.98
CA GLY A 79 -4.24 1.51 16.41
C GLY A 79 -5.62 1.46 15.81
N THR A 80 -6.26 0.30 15.90
CA THR A 80 -7.67 0.10 15.53
C THR A 80 -8.30 -0.97 16.40
N LEU A 81 -9.63 -0.88 16.59
CA LEU A 81 -10.43 -1.95 17.19
C LEU A 81 -10.94 -2.95 16.14
N ASP A 82 -10.71 -2.67 14.86
CA ASP A 82 -10.93 -3.64 13.78
C ASP A 82 -9.87 -4.74 13.88
N GLN A 83 -10.27 -5.89 14.41
CA GLN A 83 -9.38 -7.03 14.62
C GLN A 83 -8.83 -7.62 13.30
N THR A 84 -9.36 -7.22 12.14
CA THR A 84 -8.81 -7.60 10.83
C THR A 84 -7.73 -6.62 10.32
N ALA A 85 -7.48 -5.53 11.05
CA ALA A 85 -6.59 -4.44 10.65
C ALA A 85 -6.96 -3.76 9.31
N ALA A 86 -8.20 -3.93 8.83
CA ALA A 86 -8.61 -3.40 7.53
C ALA A 86 -8.95 -1.91 7.56
N SER A 87 -9.42 -1.37 8.70
CA SER A 87 -10.01 -0.04 8.75
C SER A 87 -9.95 0.63 10.14
N ASN A 88 -10.51 1.84 10.23
CA ASN A 88 -10.71 2.59 11.49
C ASN A 88 -9.42 2.90 12.28
N TRP A 89 -8.32 3.10 11.55
CA TRP A 89 -7.04 3.49 12.13
C TRP A 89 -7.11 4.86 12.79
N LYS A 90 -6.62 4.93 14.03
CA LYS A 90 -6.45 6.16 14.80
C LYS A 90 -4.98 6.33 15.13
N GLN A 91 -4.46 7.53 14.90
CA GLN A 91 -3.13 7.91 15.37
C GLN A 91 -3.12 8.00 16.90
N LEU A 92 -2.13 7.36 17.51
CA LEU A 92 -1.99 7.20 18.97
C LEU A 92 -0.92 8.13 19.56
N PHE A 93 0.02 8.58 18.74
CA PHE A 93 1.08 9.50 19.12
C PHE A 93 1.43 10.43 17.95
N PRO A 94 1.91 11.67 18.18
CA PRO A 94 2.41 12.53 17.11
C PRO A 94 3.48 11.83 16.26
N ILE A 95 3.58 12.21 14.99
CA ILE A 95 4.62 11.64 14.11
C ILE A 95 5.99 12.10 14.62
N VAL A 96 6.91 11.16 14.77
CA VAL A 96 8.27 11.40 15.26
C VAL A 96 9.27 11.03 14.18
N GLN A 97 10.17 11.94 13.85
CA GLN A 97 11.36 11.61 13.08
C GLN A 97 12.42 11.06 14.02
N GLN A 98 12.98 9.90 13.69
CA GLN A 98 14.21 9.39 14.26
C GLN A 98 15.36 9.63 13.28
N LYS A 99 16.49 10.13 13.79
CA LYS A 99 17.79 10.12 13.10
C LYS A 99 18.75 9.22 13.85
N GLY A 100 19.58 8.50 13.11
CA GLY A 100 20.53 7.52 13.63
C GLY A 100 19.94 6.11 13.66
N LEU A 101 20.79 5.14 13.31
CA LEU A 101 20.47 3.72 13.38
C LEU A 101 20.45 3.26 14.83
N GLY A 102 19.65 2.22 15.10
CA GLY A 102 19.66 1.51 16.38
C GLY A 102 18.31 1.53 17.09
N ASP A 103 18.38 1.13 18.36
CA ASP A 103 17.22 1.04 19.24
C ASP A 103 16.60 2.42 19.44
N PHE A 104 15.27 2.48 19.34
CA PHE A 104 14.47 3.66 19.63
C PHE A 104 13.30 3.27 20.53
N CYS A 105 12.96 4.16 21.43
CA CYS A 105 11.92 3.97 22.42
C CYS A 105 11.02 5.21 22.45
N GLU A 106 9.74 5.00 22.18
CA GLU A 106 8.70 5.97 22.53
C GLU A 106 8.08 5.54 23.88
N PRO A 107 8.39 6.22 24.99
CA PRO A 107 8.10 5.71 26.32
C PRO A 107 6.62 5.75 26.72
N SER A 108 5.79 6.54 26.03
CA SER A 108 4.41 6.77 26.47
C SER A 108 3.46 7.05 25.29
N VAL A 109 3.13 6.00 24.54
CA VAL A 109 2.09 6.04 23.51
C VAL A 109 0.72 5.80 24.14
N THR A 110 -0.19 6.75 23.95
CA THR A 110 -1.55 6.70 24.54
C THR A 110 -2.58 6.13 23.57
N ALA A 111 -3.62 5.50 24.09
CA ALA A 111 -4.79 5.09 23.32
C ALA A 111 -6.08 5.70 23.89
N PRO A 112 -7.19 5.75 23.12
CA PRO A 112 -8.46 6.25 23.64
C PRO A 112 -8.93 5.44 24.86
N ALA A 113 -9.32 6.12 25.93
CA ALA A 113 -9.87 5.46 27.12
C ALA A 113 -11.11 4.60 26.82
N SER A 114 -11.87 4.91 25.77
CA SER A 114 -13.02 4.11 25.31
C SER A 114 -12.64 2.74 24.72
N TRP A 115 -11.35 2.43 24.61
CA TRP A 115 -10.85 1.15 24.14
C TRP A 115 -10.58 0.16 25.28
N VAL A 116 -10.57 0.61 26.54
CA VAL A 116 -10.38 -0.27 27.71
C VAL A 116 -11.35 -1.45 27.66
N GLY A 117 -10.81 -2.66 27.90
CA GLY A 117 -11.54 -3.92 27.86
C GLY A 117 -11.76 -4.48 26.46
N LYS A 118 -11.18 -3.88 25.42
CA LYS A 118 -11.33 -4.34 24.02
C LYS A 118 -10.01 -4.86 23.46
N LYS A 119 -10.13 -5.83 22.56
CA LYS A 119 -9.03 -6.29 21.70
C LYS A 119 -8.90 -5.37 20.50
N GLY A 120 -7.67 -5.16 20.04
CA GLY A 120 -7.42 -4.46 18.80
C GLY A 120 -5.99 -4.63 18.32
N VAL A 121 -5.68 -3.94 17.24
CA VAL A 121 -4.40 -4.05 16.54
C VAL A 121 -3.66 -2.73 16.70
N LEU A 122 -2.44 -2.81 17.22
CA LEU A 122 -1.46 -1.74 17.16
C LEU A 122 -0.65 -1.90 15.87
N SER A 123 -0.40 -0.81 15.15
CA SER A 123 0.47 -0.80 13.97
C SER A 123 1.49 0.32 14.11
N VAL A 124 2.75 -0.04 13.88
CA VAL A 124 3.84 0.92 13.72
C VAL A 124 4.17 0.98 12.23
N VAL A 125 4.22 2.20 11.70
CA VAL A 125 4.59 2.44 10.30
C VAL A 125 5.82 3.33 10.26
N ALA A 126 6.83 2.92 9.51
CA ALA A 126 8.01 3.72 9.21
C ALA A 126 7.87 4.31 7.80
N ASP A 127 8.13 5.61 7.61
CA ASP A 127 8.49 6.15 6.28
C ASP A 127 10.01 6.30 6.22
N GLY A 128 10.66 5.39 5.51
CA GLY A 128 12.10 5.35 5.29
C GLY A 128 12.48 5.62 3.83
N PRO A 129 13.78 5.55 3.49
CA PRO A 129 14.27 5.72 2.12
C PRO A 129 13.69 4.73 1.09
N ASP A 130 13.27 3.55 1.53
CA ASP A 130 12.67 2.47 0.75
C ASP A 130 11.14 2.46 0.78
N GLY A 131 10.52 3.43 1.45
CA GLY A 131 9.08 3.65 1.47
C GLY A 131 8.44 3.36 2.82
N LEU A 132 7.15 2.98 2.78
CA LEU A 132 6.35 2.70 3.96
C LEU A 132 6.52 1.24 4.37
N LEU A 133 6.93 1.02 5.61
CA LEU A 133 7.14 -0.30 6.20
C LEU A 133 6.19 -0.51 7.38
N TYR A 134 5.64 -1.71 7.55
CA TYR A 134 4.54 -2.00 8.47
C TYR A 134 4.82 -3.20 9.37
N GLN A 135 4.63 -3.03 10.66
CA GLN A 135 4.52 -4.13 11.63
C GLN A 135 3.32 -3.91 12.56
N CYS A 136 2.76 -5.01 13.06
CA CYS A 136 1.56 -4.99 13.91
C CYS A 136 1.70 -5.86 15.15
N SER A 137 1.00 -5.48 16.20
CA SER A 137 0.83 -6.27 17.41
C SER A 137 -0.65 -6.45 17.72
N ALA A 138 -1.04 -7.65 18.12
CA ALA A 138 -2.36 -7.91 18.70
C ALA A 138 -2.32 -7.53 20.18
N VAL A 139 -3.26 -6.70 20.64
CA VAL A 139 -3.27 -6.19 22.01
C VAL A 139 -4.64 -6.24 22.68
N ASN A 140 -4.66 -6.35 24.00
CA ASN A 140 -5.80 -6.00 24.84
C ASN A 140 -5.59 -4.59 25.38
N PHE A 141 -6.50 -3.67 25.11
CA PHE A 141 -6.44 -2.34 25.71
C PHE A 141 -6.90 -2.42 27.17
N VAL A 142 -6.03 -2.02 28.09
CA VAL A 142 -6.29 -2.06 29.55
C VAL A 142 -6.15 -0.66 30.16
N GLU A 143 -6.76 -0.47 31.33
CA GLU A 143 -6.67 0.79 32.06
C GLU A 143 -5.27 1.00 32.67
N GLY A 144 -4.89 2.26 32.89
CA GLY A 144 -3.64 2.62 33.56
C GLY A 144 -2.52 2.99 32.59
N THR A 145 -1.29 2.97 33.10
CA THR A 145 -0.04 3.29 32.40
C THR A 145 0.90 2.10 32.54
N GLY A 146 1.49 1.69 31.41
CA GLY A 146 2.44 0.59 31.34
C GLY A 146 3.77 0.95 31.99
N THR A 147 4.50 -0.07 32.42
CA THR A 147 5.87 0.13 32.91
C THR A 147 6.83 0.05 31.75
N GLN A 148 7.59 1.12 31.50
CA GLN A 148 8.65 1.11 30.49
C GLN A 148 9.69 0.03 30.82
N PRO A 149 9.89 -0.99 29.96
CA PRO A 149 10.90 -2.00 30.20
C PRO A 149 12.30 -1.43 30.01
N ALA A 150 13.30 -1.97 30.73
CA ALA A 150 14.70 -1.53 30.61
C ALA A 150 15.30 -1.71 29.18
N SER A 151 14.64 -2.53 28.35
CA SER A 151 14.97 -2.69 26.93
C SER A 151 14.56 -1.47 26.09
N CYS A 152 13.52 -0.72 26.50
CA CYS A 152 13.06 0.47 25.80
C CYS A 152 13.99 1.65 26.13
N LYS A 153 15.01 1.83 25.31
CA LYS A 153 15.98 2.93 25.38
C LYS A 153 16.43 3.33 23.99
N ASN A 154 16.91 4.56 23.86
CA ASN A 154 17.51 5.03 22.61
C ASN A 154 18.98 4.65 22.56
N ALA A 155 19.46 4.20 21.40
CA ALA A 155 20.88 4.05 21.14
C ALA A 155 21.59 5.42 21.18
N THR A 156 22.89 5.45 21.46
CA THR A 156 23.64 6.72 21.61
C THR A 156 23.66 7.59 20.35
N SER A 157 23.52 6.97 19.17
CA SER A 157 23.43 7.63 17.87
C SER A 157 22.04 8.17 17.55
N VAL A 158 21.03 7.84 18.36
CA VAL A 158 19.63 8.12 18.06
C VAL A 158 19.22 9.48 18.63
N SER A 159 18.59 10.29 17.79
CA SER A 159 17.88 11.52 18.18
C SER A 159 16.48 11.51 17.58
N ALA A 160 15.54 12.15 18.27
CA ALA A 160 14.14 12.17 17.88
C ALA A 160 13.54 13.57 17.99
N SER A 161 12.65 13.89 17.07
CA SER A 161 11.91 15.16 17.06
C SER A 161 10.56 14.97 16.39
N PHE A 162 9.55 15.72 16.83
CA PHE A 162 8.26 15.74 16.13
C PHE A 162 8.44 16.19 14.68
N ALA A 163 7.69 15.56 13.78
CA ALA A 163 7.73 15.83 12.36
C ALA A 163 6.33 15.79 11.76
N THR A 164 6.22 16.31 10.54
CA THR A 164 5.03 16.16 9.70
C THR A 164 5.38 15.26 8.53
N ASP A 165 4.49 14.33 8.21
CA ASP A 165 4.67 13.41 7.10
C ASP A 165 3.32 13.15 6.43
N SER A 166 3.18 13.57 5.17
CA SER A 166 1.89 13.50 4.46
C SER A 166 1.50 12.06 4.11
N LYS A 167 2.47 11.18 3.87
CA LYS A 167 2.19 9.77 3.58
C LYS A 167 1.65 9.09 4.83
N LEU A 168 2.32 9.27 5.97
CA LEU A 168 1.88 8.72 7.25
C LEU A 168 0.53 9.31 7.69
N THR A 169 0.33 10.61 7.51
CA THR A 169 -0.95 11.28 7.84
C THR A 169 -2.11 10.70 7.03
N ALA A 170 -1.89 10.39 5.74
CA ALA A 170 -2.91 9.80 4.88
C ALA A 170 -3.39 8.41 5.38
N LEU A 171 -2.57 7.69 6.14
CA LEU A 171 -2.89 6.35 6.65
C LEU A 171 -3.92 6.33 7.80
N VAL A 172 -4.28 7.49 8.36
CA VAL A 172 -5.24 7.64 9.46
C VAL A 172 -6.39 8.62 9.13
N ALA A 173 -6.29 9.34 8.02
CA ALA A 173 -7.27 10.37 7.64
C ALA A 173 -8.65 9.80 7.24
N ASN A 174 -8.75 8.52 6.88
CA ASN A 174 -10.01 7.89 6.45
C ASN A 174 -10.93 7.42 7.60
N GLY A 175 -10.57 7.68 8.86
CA GLY A 175 -11.32 7.24 10.05
C GLY A 175 -12.37 8.22 10.57
N THR A 176 -12.43 9.45 10.04
CA THR A 176 -13.55 10.35 10.34
C THR A 176 -14.60 10.19 9.26
N GLY A 177 -15.63 9.40 9.56
CA GLY A 177 -16.95 9.61 8.99
C GLY A 177 -17.45 10.99 9.38
N ALA A 178 -16.91 12.03 8.75
CA ALA A 178 -17.53 13.33 8.72
C ALA A 178 -18.81 13.14 7.93
N ALA A 179 -19.92 12.89 8.64
CA ALA A 179 -21.23 13.21 8.14
C ALA A 179 -21.18 14.70 7.80
N ILE A 180 -20.96 15.01 6.52
CA ILE A 180 -21.22 16.35 6.01
C ILE A 180 -22.73 16.52 6.16
N SER A 181 -23.15 17.15 7.26
CA SER A 181 -24.50 17.67 7.37
C SER A 181 -24.62 18.80 6.35
N VAL A 182 -24.96 18.46 5.11
CA VAL A 182 -25.49 19.42 4.13
C VAL A 182 -26.91 19.80 4.56
N GLY A 183 -26.98 20.48 5.70
CA GLY A 183 -28.12 21.28 6.10
C GLY A 183 -28.06 22.60 5.35
N GLY A 184 -28.58 22.60 4.12
CA GLY A 184 -29.14 23.78 3.46
C GLY A 184 -28.17 24.80 2.86
N LEU A 185 -27.74 24.56 1.62
CA LEU A 185 -27.93 25.56 0.56
C LEU A 185 -27.98 24.87 -0.82
N MET A 186 -29.14 24.95 -1.45
CA MET A 186 -29.39 24.52 -2.82
C MET A 186 -28.51 25.29 -3.80
N VAL A 187 -27.65 24.61 -4.57
CA VAL A 187 -27.30 25.04 -5.94
C VAL A 187 -27.27 23.82 -6.85
N LEU A 188 -28.11 23.88 -7.87
CA LEU A 188 -28.26 22.94 -8.97
C LEU A 188 -26.95 22.72 -9.74
N ALA A 189 -26.53 21.46 -9.95
CA ALA A 189 -25.86 20.96 -11.18
C ALA A 189 -25.35 19.52 -11.03
N GLY A 190 -26.20 18.58 -10.60
CA GLY A 190 -25.90 17.15 -10.67
C GLY A 190 -26.42 16.53 -11.96
N ALA A 191 -25.67 16.62 -13.07
CA ALA A 191 -25.86 15.76 -14.25
C ALA A 191 -24.77 15.84 -15.35
N VAL A 192 -23.79 16.75 -15.30
CA VAL A 192 -22.92 17.01 -16.48
C VAL A 192 -21.49 16.44 -16.37
N ILE A 193 -20.99 16.15 -15.17
CA ILE A 193 -19.54 15.93 -14.99
C ILE A 193 -19.08 14.47 -15.22
N VAL A 194 -19.96 13.48 -15.10
CA VAL A 194 -19.61 12.07 -15.41
C VAL A 194 -19.57 11.81 -16.93
N GLY A 195 -20.28 12.60 -17.72
CA GLY A 195 -20.28 12.48 -19.19
C GLY A 195 -19.04 13.06 -19.87
N PHE A 196 -18.42 14.11 -19.30
CA PHE A 196 -17.29 14.78 -19.94
C PHE A 196 -15.96 14.03 -19.79
N ILE A 197 -15.73 13.32 -18.68
CA ILE A 197 -14.48 12.56 -18.47
C ILE A 197 -14.45 11.33 -19.41
N PHE A 198 -15.59 10.66 -19.62
CA PHE A 198 -15.67 9.51 -20.52
C PHE A 198 -15.54 9.91 -22.01
N VAL A 199 -16.00 11.11 -22.38
CA VAL A 199 -15.84 11.63 -23.75
C VAL A 199 -14.40 12.08 -24.01
N LEU A 200 -13.70 12.67 -23.03
CA LEU A 200 -12.32 13.13 -23.22
C LEU A 200 -11.31 11.96 -23.34
N GLN A 201 -11.44 10.90 -22.54
CA GLN A 201 -10.55 9.72 -22.66
C GLN A 201 -10.78 8.92 -23.95
N ASN A 202 -12.01 8.91 -24.48
CA ASN A 202 -12.34 8.18 -25.71
C ASN A 202 -12.00 8.97 -26.99
N THR A 203 -11.93 10.32 -26.94
CA THR A 203 -11.45 11.14 -28.06
C THR A 203 -9.92 11.22 -28.13
N LEU A 204 -9.20 11.28 -27.00
CA LEU A 204 -7.73 11.25 -26.99
C LEU A 204 -7.17 9.91 -27.50
N SER A 205 -7.82 8.79 -27.18
CA SER A 205 -7.40 7.47 -27.67
C SER A 205 -7.60 7.30 -29.20
N ARG A 206 -8.63 7.94 -29.77
CA ARG A 206 -8.88 7.93 -31.23
C ARG A 206 -7.99 8.90 -32.01
N LEU A 207 -7.50 9.97 -31.38
CA LEU A 207 -6.58 10.92 -32.00
C LEU A 207 -5.13 10.39 -32.05
N LEU A 208 -4.71 9.63 -31.03
CA LEU A 208 -3.37 9.02 -30.98
C LEU A 208 -3.23 7.83 -31.95
N LEU A 209 -4.29 7.03 -32.19
CA LEU A 209 -4.25 5.94 -33.18
C LEU A 209 -4.28 6.39 -34.64
N ARG A 210 -4.78 7.61 -34.95
CA ARG A 210 -4.78 8.13 -36.33
C ARG A 210 -3.43 8.71 -36.75
N ASN A 211 -2.57 9.11 -35.81
CA ASN A 211 -1.29 9.74 -36.14
C ASN A 211 -0.13 8.75 -36.30
N THR A 212 -0.28 7.49 -35.87
CA THR A 212 0.75 6.44 -36.07
C THR A 212 0.63 5.70 -37.40
N CYS A 213 -0.48 5.81 -38.13
CA CYS A 213 -0.58 5.28 -39.50
C CYS A 213 -0.21 6.30 -40.59
N ALA A 214 -0.17 7.60 -40.28
CA ALA A 214 0.18 8.65 -41.24
C ALA A 214 1.70 8.92 -41.35
N LEU A 215 2.49 8.53 -40.34
CA LEU A 215 3.95 8.70 -40.35
C LEU A 215 4.73 7.53 -40.97
N ALA A 216 4.07 6.40 -41.26
CA ALA A 216 4.70 5.26 -41.94
C ALA A 216 4.70 5.38 -43.47
N TYR A 217 4.11 6.44 -44.05
CA TYR A 217 3.88 6.55 -45.51
C TYR A 217 4.69 7.65 -46.24
N ILE A 218 5.68 8.29 -45.59
CA ILE A 218 6.42 9.43 -46.19
C ILE A 218 7.92 9.17 -46.40
N TYR A 219 8.45 7.99 -46.08
CA TYR A 219 9.81 7.63 -46.49
C TYR A 219 9.79 6.33 -47.30
N LEU A 220 9.70 6.46 -48.63
CA LEU A 220 10.29 5.56 -49.63
C LEU A 220 10.12 6.20 -51.03
N GLU A 221 11.25 6.47 -51.68
CA GLU A 221 11.37 6.99 -53.05
C GLU A 221 10.83 6.01 -54.12
N PRO A 222 10.52 6.50 -55.34
CA PRO A 222 9.72 5.76 -56.30
C PRO A 222 10.60 4.90 -57.20
N SER A 223 10.43 3.58 -57.16
CA SER A 223 10.74 2.69 -58.28
C SER A 223 10.02 1.36 -58.11
N VAL A 224 9.27 0.99 -59.15
CA VAL A 224 8.66 -0.33 -59.43
C VAL A 224 7.22 -0.53 -58.94
N ILE A 225 6.36 -0.60 -59.96
CA ILE A 225 4.95 -1.00 -59.97
C ILE A 225 4.81 -2.45 -59.50
N THR A 226 3.87 -2.73 -58.59
CA THR A 226 3.01 -3.94 -58.65
C THR A 226 1.75 -3.69 -57.81
N THR A 227 0.60 -3.88 -58.44
CA THR A 227 -0.74 -3.80 -57.86
C THR A 227 -1.03 -5.00 -56.96
N ARG A 228 -1.55 -4.75 -55.75
CA ARG A 228 -2.51 -5.64 -55.08
C ARG A 228 -3.26 -4.87 -53.98
N THR A 229 -4.57 -4.76 -54.17
CA THR A 229 -5.53 -4.19 -53.23
C THR A 229 -6.16 -5.35 -52.47
N GLU A 230 -5.94 -5.47 -51.17
CA GLU A 230 -6.80 -6.26 -50.28
C GLU A 230 -7.23 -5.37 -49.10
N ALA A 231 -8.54 -5.20 -48.99
CA ALA A 231 -9.21 -4.40 -47.98
C ALA A 231 -9.53 -5.26 -46.75
N CYS A 232 -9.14 -4.79 -45.56
CA CYS A 232 -9.62 -5.34 -44.29
C CYS A 232 -10.97 -4.72 -43.93
N CYS A 233 -12.00 -5.56 -43.85
CA CYS A 233 -13.25 -5.29 -43.14
C CYS A 233 -13.06 -5.57 -41.64
N PHE A 234 -13.47 -4.65 -40.77
CA PHE A 234 -13.82 -4.98 -39.38
C PHE A 234 -15.14 -4.29 -39.01
N SER A 235 -16.08 -5.08 -38.49
CA SER A 235 -17.49 -4.73 -38.23
C SER A 235 -17.68 -4.34 -36.77
N ASP A 236 -18.28 -3.16 -36.56
CA ASP A 236 -18.76 -2.63 -35.28
C ASP A 236 -20.02 -3.38 -34.81
N THR A 237 -20.06 -3.79 -33.53
CA THR A 237 -21.31 -4.17 -32.84
C THR A 237 -21.52 -3.25 -31.63
N PHE A 238 -22.47 -2.32 -31.77
CA PHE A 238 -22.99 -1.47 -30.69
C PHE A 238 -24.14 -2.19 -29.96
N VAL A 239 -23.98 -2.44 -28.65
CA VAL A 239 -25.04 -3.02 -27.80
C VAL A 239 -25.76 -1.92 -27.02
N ARG A 240 -27.08 -1.81 -27.23
CA ARG A 240 -28.04 -1.08 -26.38
C ARG A 240 -28.35 -1.91 -25.13
N LEU A 241 -28.17 -1.35 -23.93
CA LEU A 241 -28.69 -1.88 -22.68
C LEU A 241 -30.06 -1.24 -22.37
N ARG A 242 -31.10 -2.06 -22.29
CA ARG A 242 -32.37 -1.72 -21.62
C ARG A 242 -32.85 -2.92 -20.80
N ALA A 243 -33.05 -2.63 -19.51
CA ALA A 243 -33.93 -3.27 -18.53
C ALA A 243 -33.75 -4.76 -18.17
N ILE A 244 -33.62 -4.94 -16.86
CA ILE A 244 -33.50 -6.16 -16.06
C ILE A 244 -34.87 -6.81 -15.90
N SER A 245 -35.00 -8.11 -16.24
CA SER A 245 -35.93 -9.02 -15.56
C SER A 245 -35.51 -10.48 -15.71
N LYS A 246 -35.26 -11.10 -14.55
CA LYS A 246 -35.45 -12.51 -14.16
C LYS A 246 -35.53 -13.56 -15.28
N GLU A 247 -34.59 -14.52 -15.27
CA GLU A 247 -34.87 -15.97 -15.18
C GLU A 247 -33.55 -16.80 -15.09
N GLU A 248 -33.64 -17.97 -14.45
CA GLU A 248 -32.56 -18.84 -13.98
C GLU A 248 -31.78 -19.59 -15.09
N PRO A 249 -30.53 -20.04 -14.82
CA PRO A 249 -29.68 -20.72 -15.81
C PRO A 249 -29.95 -22.23 -15.90
N LYS A 250 -30.03 -22.75 -17.13
CA LYS A 250 -29.95 -24.21 -17.44
C LYS A 250 -28.53 -24.59 -17.88
N PRO A 251 -28.10 -25.85 -17.62
CA PRO A 251 -26.70 -26.24 -17.62
C PRO A 251 -26.11 -26.49 -19.02
N PHE A 252 -24.81 -26.25 -19.11
CA PHE A 252 -23.91 -26.51 -20.22
C PHE A 252 -23.79 -28.01 -20.53
N GLU A 253 -24.02 -28.37 -21.78
CA GLU A 253 -23.75 -29.72 -22.32
C GLU A 253 -22.47 -29.65 -23.17
N ALA A 254 -21.55 -30.57 -22.89
CA ALA A 254 -20.21 -30.62 -23.46
C ALA A 254 -20.22 -31.27 -24.86
N CYS A 255 -19.55 -30.64 -25.83
CA CYS A 255 -19.19 -31.29 -27.09
C CYS A 255 -17.82 -31.95 -26.97
N SER A 256 -17.84 -33.29 -26.94
CA SER A 256 -16.72 -34.16 -27.28
C SER A 256 -16.63 -34.34 -28.80
N ASP A 257 -15.43 -34.77 -29.23
CA ASP A 257 -15.10 -35.47 -30.48
C ASP A 257 -14.29 -34.68 -31.53
N GLN A 258 -12.97 -34.84 -31.43
CA GLN A 258 -12.05 -34.90 -32.58
C GLN A 258 -11.94 -36.34 -33.08
N PRO A 259 -11.84 -36.57 -34.40
CA PRO A 259 -11.16 -37.74 -34.94
C PRO A 259 -9.72 -37.42 -35.35
N ALA A 260 -8.85 -38.36 -35.01
CA ALA A 260 -7.47 -38.48 -35.46
C ALA A 260 -7.36 -39.26 -36.78
N LEU A 261 -6.38 -38.95 -37.62
CA LEU A 261 -5.63 -39.85 -38.51
C LEU A 261 -4.47 -39.00 -39.10
N GLN A 262 -3.20 -39.27 -38.71
CA GLN A 262 -2.23 -40.18 -39.35
C GLN A 262 -1.92 -39.79 -40.82
N ALA A 263 -0.68 -39.74 -41.31
CA ALA A 263 0.62 -40.25 -40.87
C ALA A 263 1.75 -39.34 -41.40
#